data_AF-A0A4Q5YSA7-F1
#
_entry.id   AF-A0A4Q5YSA7-F1
#
_cell.length_a   1.000
_cell.length_b   1.000
_cell.length_c   1.000
_cell.angle_alpha   90.00
_cell.angle_beta   90.00
_cell.angle_gamma   90.00
#
_symmetry.space_group_name_H-M   'P 1'
#
loop_
_entity.id
_entity.type
_entity.pdbx_description
1 polymer ?
#
loop_
_entity_poly.entity_id
_entity_poly.type
_entity_poly.pdbx_seq_one_letter_code
_entity_poly.pdbx_strand_id
1 'polypeptide(L)'
;MSGNEEKRQATGKEVLQKQIIQLAFVNLFLVALLGLLLRSFPFLEQFPLAFRNVLHGHSHFAFGGWVLPVLVGLVMKYFPEIKKQVAFRHWRNITVLVFVSAYGMLLFFPFYGYKGIPIFFSTLSIVATTYLSIVIWKVSSPAGFVTSRRFLTWGLVYGTISAIGPFSTVPLIINGQQGSNFYFDLIYFYLHFQYNGFFTFLVLAVLFRWLEKKGMAKNGRTIFYLMNLACVPAYALSVLWHQPGIAWNIVGGIASVVQLVGAIYLWKGVRGRIKNTHFVLRLSFFFFSLKLLLQAAGSFPFVATMAYENRNFVIAYLH
;
A
#
# COMPACT_ATOMS: atom_id res chain seq x y z
N MET A 1 -25.43 15.81 -29.76
CA MET A 1 -23.95 15.68 -29.64
C MET A 1 -23.50 15.23 -28.25
N SER A 2 -24.10 15.69 -27.15
CA SER A 2 -23.70 15.30 -25.77
C SER A 2 -23.80 13.79 -25.44
N GLY A 3 -24.84 13.10 -25.92
CA GLY A 3 -25.04 11.68 -25.61
C GLY A 3 -24.01 10.72 -26.22
N ASN A 4 -23.42 11.07 -27.37
CA ASN A 4 -22.34 10.27 -27.97
C ASN A 4 -21.02 10.45 -27.23
N GLU A 5 -20.76 11.64 -26.69
CA GLU A 5 -19.56 11.91 -25.92
C GLU A 5 -19.59 11.21 -24.56
N GLU A 6 -20.73 11.22 -23.86
CA GLU A 6 -20.89 10.51 -22.59
C GLU A 6 -20.70 9.00 -22.75
N LYS A 7 -21.30 8.39 -23.79
CA LYS A 7 -21.09 6.98 -24.13
C LYS A 7 -19.62 6.68 -24.42
N ARG A 8 -18.95 7.50 -25.23
CA ARG A 8 -17.53 7.34 -25.56
C ARG A 8 -16.64 7.42 -24.31
N GLN A 9 -16.91 8.36 -23.40
CA GLN A 9 -16.18 8.46 -22.14
C GLN A 9 -16.42 7.27 -21.21
N ALA A 10 -17.65 6.76 -21.15
CA ALA A 10 -17.97 5.56 -20.36
C ALA A 10 -17.21 4.33 -20.87
N THR A 11 -17.27 4.08 -22.18
CA THR A 11 -16.50 2.99 -22.84
C THR A 11 -15.00 3.16 -22.60
N GLY A 12 -14.47 4.38 -22.73
CA GLY A 12 -13.06 4.67 -22.47
C GLY A 12 -12.63 4.33 -21.04
N LYS A 13 -13.46 4.62 -20.04
CA LYS A 13 -13.19 4.29 -18.63
C LYS A 13 -13.18 2.77 -18.39
N GLU A 14 -14.01 2.01 -19.07
CA GLU A 14 -14.05 0.54 -18.96
C GLU A 14 -12.85 -0.13 -19.61
N VAL A 15 -12.47 0.32 -20.81
CA VAL A 15 -11.27 -0.16 -21.50
C VAL A 15 -10.03 0.12 -20.65
N LEU A 16 -9.89 1.36 -20.16
CA LEU A 16 -8.76 1.76 -19.33
C LEU A 16 -8.68 0.92 -18.04
N GLN A 17 -9.82 0.71 -17.37
CA GLN A 17 -9.89 -0.15 -16.19
C GLN A 17 -9.39 -1.57 -16.46
N LYS A 18 -9.80 -2.18 -17.59
CA LYS A 18 -9.37 -3.52 -17.97
C LYS A 18 -7.87 -3.55 -18.23
N GLN A 19 -7.35 -2.58 -18.98
CA GLN A 19 -5.93 -2.44 -19.30
C GLN A 19 -5.07 -2.30 -18.04
N ILE A 20 -5.47 -1.45 -17.09
CA ILE A 20 -4.76 -1.26 -15.82
C ILE A 20 -4.61 -2.60 -15.09
N ILE A 21 -5.69 -3.38 -14.98
CA ILE A 21 -5.67 -4.67 -14.28
C ILE A 21 -4.79 -5.68 -15.02
N GLN A 22 -4.91 -5.76 -16.35
CA GLN A 22 -4.09 -6.67 -17.16
C GLN A 22 -2.59 -6.35 -17.02
N LEU A 23 -2.21 -5.08 -17.15
CA LEU A 23 -0.84 -4.63 -16.97
C LEU A 23 -0.35 -4.85 -15.53
N ALA A 24 -1.19 -4.66 -14.52
CA ALA A 24 -0.82 -4.95 -13.13
C ALA A 24 -0.46 -6.44 -12.91
N PHE A 25 -1.15 -7.38 -13.57
CA PHE A 25 -0.81 -8.80 -13.51
C PHE A 25 0.47 -9.14 -14.27
N VAL A 26 0.71 -8.53 -15.43
CA VAL A 26 2.00 -8.64 -16.13
C VAL A 26 3.12 -8.10 -15.25
N ASN A 27 2.90 -6.97 -14.58
CA ASN A 27 3.86 -6.38 -13.67
C ASN A 27 4.09 -7.23 -12.42
N LEU A 28 3.08 -7.92 -11.89
CA LEU A 28 3.25 -8.89 -10.80
C LEU A 28 4.22 -10.00 -11.21
N PHE A 29 4.10 -10.51 -12.44
CA PHE A 29 5.04 -11.50 -12.95
C PHE A 29 6.47 -10.94 -13.02
N LEU A 30 6.65 -9.72 -13.52
CA LEU A 30 7.96 -9.03 -13.52
C LEU A 30 8.51 -8.81 -12.10
N VAL A 31 7.67 -8.40 -11.15
CA VAL A 31 8.04 -8.26 -9.73
C VAL A 31 8.55 -9.59 -9.17
N ALA A 32 7.86 -10.70 -9.46
CA ALA A 32 8.28 -12.03 -9.03
C ALA A 32 9.62 -12.45 -9.65
N LEU A 33 9.84 -12.20 -10.94
CA LEU A 33 11.13 -12.47 -11.60
C LEU A 33 12.28 -11.64 -11.00
N LEU A 34 12.03 -10.36 -10.70
CA LEU A 34 13.03 -9.50 -10.04
C LEU A 34 13.30 -9.94 -8.61
N GLY A 35 12.27 -10.42 -7.90
CA GLY A 35 12.42 -10.99 -6.56
C GLY A 35 13.25 -12.28 -6.58
N LEU A 36 13.01 -13.15 -7.57
CA LEU A 36 13.82 -14.34 -7.82
C LEU A 36 15.27 -13.96 -8.13
N LEU A 37 15.48 -12.99 -9.03
CA LEU A 37 16.80 -12.47 -9.34
C LEU A 37 17.50 -11.97 -8.07
N LEU A 38 16.85 -11.13 -7.26
CA LEU A 38 17.42 -10.64 -6.00
C LEU A 38 17.81 -11.75 -5.03
N ARG A 39 17.04 -12.85 -4.98
CA ARG A 39 17.37 -14.02 -4.16
C ARG A 39 18.48 -14.87 -4.76
N SER A 40 18.71 -14.80 -6.07
CA SER A 40 19.79 -15.53 -6.72
C SER A 40 21.13 -14.78 -6.73
N PHE A 41 21.19 -13.49 -6.36
CA PHE A 41 22.43 -12.72 -6.28
C PHE A 41 23.61 -13.43 -5.58
N PRO A 42 23.42 -14.12 -4.43
CA PRO A 42 24.51 -14.84 -3.77
C PRO A 42 25.17 -15.92 -4.65
N PHE A 43 24.49 -16.39 -5.69
CA PHE A 43 24.99 -17.40 -6.64
C PHE A 43 25.47 -16.78 -7.97
N LEU A 44 25.43 -15.44 -8.11
CA LEU A 44 25.77 -14.71 -9.32
C LEU A 44 26.98 -13.79 -9.06
N GLU A 45 28.15 -14.38 -8.83
CA GLU A 45 29.38 -13.68 -8.39
C GLU A 45 29.79 -12.49 -9.27
N GLN A 46 29.45 -12.51 -10.57
CA GLN A 46 29.82 -11.47 -11.54
C GLN A 46 28.61 -10.72 -12.13
N PHE A 47 27.49 -10.62 -11.38
CA PHE A 47 26.33 -9.89 -11.89
C PHE A 47 26.64 -8.39 -12.08
N PRO A 48 26.36 -7.79 -13.25
CA PRO A 48 26.84 -6.45 -13.61
C PRO A 48 26.12 -5.29 -12.89
N LEU A 49 25.07 -5.58 -12.11
CA LEU A 49 24.26 -4.56 -11.44
C LEU A 49 24.41 -4.67 -9.93
N ALA A 50 24.51 -3.53 -9.25
CA ALA A 50 24.59 -3.49 -7.80
C ALA A 50 23.29 -3.99 -7.14
N PHE A 51 23.41 -4.94 -6.19
CA PHE A 51 22.27 -5.51 -5.47
C PHE A 51 21.30 -4.46 -4.91
N ARG A 52 21.83 -3.42 -4.25
CA ARG A 52 21.01 -2.34 -3.65
C ARG A 52 20.19 -1.58 -4.69
N ASN A 53 20.76 -1.36 -5.87
CA ASN A 53 20.09 -0.65 -6.96
C ASN A 53 18.95 -1.49 -7.55
N VAL A 54 19.18 -2.78 -7.76
CA VAL A 54 18.13 -3.71 -8.19
C VAL A 54 17.05 -3.86 -7.13
N LEU A 55 17.42 -3.86 -5.84
CA LEU A 55 16.48 -3.91 -4.72
C LEU A 55 15.57 -2.66 -4.68
N HIS A 56 16.11 -1.47 -4.97
CA HIS A 56 15.30 -0.27 -5.12
C HIS A 56 14.33 -0.40 -6.30
N GLY A 57 14.82 -0.81 -7.47
CA GLY A 57 13.97 -1.04 -8.65
C GLY A 57 12.83 -2.01 -8.36
N HIS A 58 13.12 -3.15 -7.74
CA HIS A 58 12.13 -4.16 -7.36
C HIS A 58 11.08 -3.62 -6.38
N SER A 59 11.50 -3.03 -5.26
CA SER A 59 10.55 -2.59 -4.21
C SER A 59 9.66 -1.44 -4.68
N HIS A 60 10.23 -0.46 -5.39
CA HIS A 60 9.45 0.63 -5.99
C HIS A 60 8.51 0.16 -7.10
N PHE A 61 8.93 -0.81 -7.92
CA PHE A 61 8.06 -1.38 -8.96
C PHE A 61 6.97 -2.29 -8.38
N ALA A 62 7.23 -3.01 -7.28
CA ALA A 62 6.20 -3.76 -6.57
C ALA A 62 5.06 -2.83 -6.10
N PHE A 63 5.40 -1.68 -5.49
CA PHE A 63 4.39 -0.74 -5.00
C PHE A 63 3.74 0.05 -6.15
N GLY A 64 4.54 0.68 -7.02
CA GLY A 64 4.03 1.58 -8.06
C GLY A 64 3.59 0.87 -9.35
N GLY A 65 4.20 -0.26 -9.69
CA GLY A 65 3.94 -1.01 -10.92
C GLY A 65 2.92 -2.12 -10.76
N TRP A 66 2.76 -2.68 -9.56
CA TRP A 66 1.77 -3.73 -9.29
C TRP A 66 0.67 -3.26 -8.33
N VAL A 67 0.99 -2.95 -7.07
CA VAL A 67 -0.02 -2.69 -6.03
C VAL A 67 -0.89 -1.48 -6.34
N LEU A 68 -0.29 -0.32 -6.65
CA LEU A 68 -1.05 0.90 -6.92
C LEU A 68 -1.96 0.77 -8.16
N PRO A 69 -1.51 0.25 -9.32
CA PRO A 69 -2.38 -0.03 -10.46
C PRO A 69 -3.56 -0.94 -10.14
N VAL A 70 -3.33 -2.07 -9.44
CA VAL A 70 -4.44 -2.98 -9.13
C VAL A 70 -5.44 -2.31 -8.18
N LEU A 71 -4.98 -1.52 -7.21
CA LEU A 71 -5.86 -0.75 -6.32
C LEU A 71 -6.66 0.30 -7.09
N VAL A 72 -6.06 1.03 -8.03
CA VAL A 72 -6.79 1.97 -8.92
C VAL A 72 -7.87 1.23 -9.73
N GLY A 73 -7.51 0.10 -10.36
CA GLY A 73 -8.45 -0.71 -11.13
C GLY A 73 -9.62 -1.25 -10.28
N LEU A 74 -9.33 -1.65 -9.04
CA LEU A 74 -10.33 -2.09 -8.06
C LEU A 74 -11.24 -0.95 -7.60
N VAL A 75 -10.69 0.25 -7.35
CA VAL A 75 -11.49 1.43 -7.02
C VAL A 75 -12.45 1.75 -8.16
N MET A 76 -11.97 1.76 -9.40
CA MET A 76 -12.81 1.95 -10.60
C MET A 76 -13.92 0.88 -10.71
N LYS A 77 -13.69 -0.35 -10.20
CA LYS A 77 -14.61 -1.50 -10.36
C LYS A 77 -15.69 -1.49 -9.30
N TYR A 78 -15.28 -1.32 -8.05
CA TYR A 78 -16.15 -1.47 -6.90
C TYR A 78 -16.88 -0.17 -6.54
N PHE A 79 -16.36 0.98 -6.99
CA PHE A 79 -16.98 2.29 -6.82
C PHE A 79 -17.37 2.90 -8.18
N PRO A 80 -18.33 2.29 -8.92
CA PRO A 80 -18.75 2.76 -10.23
C PRO A 80 -19.28 4.20 -10.21
N GLU A 81 -19.83 4.64 -9.08
CA GLU A 81 -20.28 6.01 -8.89
C GLU A 81 -19.11 7.01 -8.87
N ILE A 82 -17.95 6.65 -8.29
CA ILE A 82 -16.71 7.46 -8.37
C ILE A 82 -16.20 7.44 -9.80
N LYS A 83 -16.13 6.24 -10.41
CA LYS A 83 -15.70 6.08 -11.81
C LYS A 83 -16.53 6.97 -12.75
N LYS A 84 -17.85 7.05 -12.53
CA LYS A 84 -18.75 7.89 -13.34
C LYS A 84 -18.48 9.38 -13.12
N GLN A 85 -18.42 9.85 -11.87
CA GLN A 85 -18.26 11.27 -11.54
C GLN A 85 -16.88 11.84 -11.91
N VAL A 86 -15.80 11.05 -11.80
CA VAL A 86 -14.46 11.49 -12.19
C VAL A 86 -14.34 11.52 -13.72
N ALA A 87 -13.95 12.67 -14.28
CA ALA A 87 -13.76 12.82 -15.72
C ALA A 87 -12.69 11.86 -16.26
N PHE A 88 -12.88 11.35 -17.47
CA PHE A 88 -11.97 10.36 -18.09
C PHE A 88 -10.50 10.82 -18.11
N ARG A 89 -10.25 12.11 -18.37
CA ARG A 89 -8.89 12.70 -18.38
C ARG A 89 -8.13 12.46 -17.08
N HIS A 90 -8.81 12.47 -15.92
CA HIS A 90 -8.17 12.27 -14.62
C HIS A 90 -7.72 10.82 -14.46
N TRP A 91 -8.60 9.86 -14.80
CA TRP A 91 -8.23 8.44 -14.81
C TRP A 91 -7.05 8.18 -15.74
N ARG A 92 -7.11 8.67 -16.98
CA ARG A 92 -6.02 8.54 -17.96
C ARG A 92 -4.70 9.11 -17.43
N ASN A 93 -4.72 10.35 -16.92
CA ASN A 93 -3.51 11.02 -16.46
C ASN A 93 -2.92 10.32 -15.22
N ILE A 94 -3.74 9.86 -14.27
CA ILE A 94 -3.29 9.06 -13.13
C ILE A 94 -2.65 7.77 -13.64
N THR A 95 -3.28 7.06 -14.56
CA THR A 95 -2.72 5.81 -15.12
C THR A 95 -1.36 6.03 -15.78
N VAL A 96 -1.22 7.09 -16.59
CA VAL A 96 0.06 7.44 -17.21
C VAL A 96 1.11 7.74 -16.15
N LEU A 97 0.80 8.59 -15.16
CA LEU A 97 1.73 8.92 -14.09
C LEU A 97 2.18 7.68 -13.30
N VAL A 98 1.24 6.80 -12.95
CA VAL A 98 1.53 5.56 -12.22
C VAL A 98 2.47 4.67 -13.03
N PHE A 99 2.16 4.34 -14.29
CA PHE A 99 3.01 3.45 -15.05
C PHE A 99 4.34 4.09 -15.46
N VAL A 100 4.37 5.35 -15.90
CA VAL A 100 5.62 6.05 -16.25
C VAL A 100 6.55 6.14 -15.04
N SER A 101 6.02 6.48 -13.86
CA SER A 101 6.79 6.49 -12.62
C SER A 101 7.34 5.11 -12.26
N ALA A 102 6.51 4.06 -12.33
CA ALA A 102 6.90 2.70 -12.01
C ALA A 102 7.98 2.15 -12.93
N TYR A 103 7.77 2.23 -14.26
CA TYR A 103 8.75 1.75 -15.24
C TYR A 103 10.03 2.59 -15.24
N GLY A 104 9.91 3.90 -15.01
CA GLY A 104 11.08 4.77 -14.81
C GLY A 104 11.91 4.32 -13.60
N MET A 105 11.28 4.08 -12.44
CA MET A 105 11.99 3.54 -11.28
C MET A 105 12.60 2.16 -11.55
N LEU A 106 11.85 1.26 -12.19
CA LEU A 106 12.32 -0.09 -12.52
C LEU A 106 13.59 -0.06 -13.39
N LEU A 107 13.61 0.79 -14.42
CA LEU A 107 14.73 0.89 -15.35
C LEU A 107 15.89 1.66 -14.75
N PHE A 108 15.64 2.85 -14.18
CA PHE A 108 16.72 3.76 -13.83
C PHE A 108 17.39 3.45 -12.49
N PHE A 109 16.71 2.84 -11.51
CA PHE A 109 17.37 2.47 -10.25
C PHE A 109 18.55 1.52 -10.47
N PRO A 110 18.42 0.39 -11.20
CA PRO A 110 19.53 -0.53 -11.48
C PRO A 110 20.78 0.15 -12.08
N PHE A 111 20.60 1.07 -13.03
CA PHE A 111 21.71 1.69 -13.77
C PHE A 111 22.29 2.94 -13.10
N TYR A 112 21.47 3.78 -12.48
CA TYR A 112 21.90 5.08 -11.94
C TYR A 112 22.00 5.11 -10.41
N GLY A 113 21.44 4.12 -9.72
CA GLY A 113 21.34 4.09 -8.27
C GLY A 113 20.44 5.20 -7.71
N TYR A 114 20.58 5.49 -6.41
CA TYR A 114 19.75 6.50 -5.74
C TYR A 114 20.22 7.93 -6.07
N LYS A 115 19.98 8.38 -7.32
CA LYS A 115 20.38 9.69 -7.86
C LYS A 115 19.20 10.40 -8.52
N GLY A 116 19.46 11.56 -9.14
CA GLY A 116 18.43 12.47 -9.68
C GLY A 116 17.36 11.81 -10.56
N ILE A 117 17.75 10.98 -11.54
CA ILE A 117 16.77 10.37 -12.47
C ILE A 117 15.81 9.42 -11.74
N PRO A 118 16.25 8.42 -10.95
CA PRO A 118 15.33 7.60 -10.16
C PRO A 118 14.51 8.40 -9.14
N ILE A 119 15.11 9.40 -8.49
CA ILE A 119 14.40 10.29 -7.55
C ILE A 119 13.27 11.03 -8.25
N PHE A 120 13.49 11.56 -9.45
CA PHE A 120 12.44 12.21 -10.25
C PHE A 120 11.24 11.27 -10.47
N PHE A 121 11.47 10.01 -10.85
CA PHE A 121 10.39 9.04 -11.02
C PHE A 121 9.73 8.65 -9.69
N SER A 122 10.48 8.56 -8.59
CA SER A 122 9.91 8.39 -7.25
C SER A 122 9.01 9.55 -6.84
N THR A 123 9.43 10.79 -7.11
CA THR A 123 8.60 11.98 -6.89
C THR A 123 7.34 11.95 -7.76
N LEU A 124 7.45 11.51 -9.03
CA LEU A 124 6.30 11.36 -9.91
C LEU A 124 5.29 10.33 -9.37
N SER A 125 5.77 9.24 -8.75
CA SER A 125 4.92 8.24 -8.09
C SER A 125 4.16 8.83 -6.89
N ILE A 126 4.81 9.71 -6.11
CA ILE A 126 4.16 10.44 -5.01
C ILE A 126 3.08 11.37 -5.59
N VAL A 127 3.41 12.16 -6.62
CA VAL A 127 2.46 13.04 -7.32
C VAL A 127 1.27 12.24 -7.85
N ALA A 128 1.48 11.06 -8.42
CA ALA A 128 0.41 10.19 -8.90
C ALA A 128 -0.55 9.79 -7.77
N THR A 129 0.00 9.39 -6.61
CA THR A 129 -0.77 8.99 -5.43
C THR A 129 -1.54 10.18 -4.84
N THR A 130 -0.90 11.32 -4.66
CA THR A 130 -1.54 12.55 -4.17
C THR A 130 -2.62 13.04 -5.13
N TYR A 131 -2.38 12.97 -6.44
CA TYR A 131 -3.36 13.37 -7.45
C TYR A 131 -4.59 12.45 -7.42
N LEU A 132 -4.40 11.15 -7.32
CA LEU A 132 -5.47 10.18 -7.10
C LEU A 132 -6.28 10.51 -5.83
N SER A 133 -5.60 10.80 -4.72
CA SER A 133 -6.24 11.17 -3.45
C SER A 133 -7.12 12.41 -3.59
N ILE A 134 -6.61 13.48 -4.22
CA ILE A 134 -7.36 14.73 -4.43
C ILE A 134 -8.59 14.50 -5.33
N VAL A 135 -8.41 13.79 -6.45
CA VAL A 135 -9.50 13.53 -7.40
C VAL A 135 -10.61 12.71 -6.77
N ILE A 136 -10.27 11.65 -6.02
CA ILE A 136 -11.27 10.81 -5.35
C ILE A 136 -11.94 11.55 -4.20
N TRP A 137 -11.20 12.33 -3.40
CA TRP A 137 -11.78 13.07 -2.29
C TRP A 137 -12.88 14.01 -2.79
N LYS A 138 -12.65 14.77 -3.86
CA LYS A 138 -13.63 15.71 -4.43
C LYS A 138 -14.99 15.08 -4.78
N VAL A 139 -15.03 13.77 -5.03
CA VAL A 139 -16.26 13.02 -5.38
C VAL A 139 -16.68 12.00 -4.31
N SER A 140 -16.03 12.02 -3.14
CA SER A 140 -16.21 11.04 -2.06
C SER A 140 -16.84 11.64 -0.79
N SER A 141 -17.68 12.65 -0.93
CA SER A 141 -18.47 13.23 0.17
C SER A 141 -19.85 12.56 0.26
N PRO A 142 -20.03 11.46 1.01
CA PRO A 142 -21.35 10.92 1.26
C PRO A 142 -22.14 11.81 2.23
N ALA A 143 -23.46 11.84 2.07
CA ALA A 143 -24.37 12.48 3.03
C ALA A 143 -24.42 11.77 4.41
N GLY A 144 -23.75 10.62 4.57
CA GLY A 144 -23.74 9.84 5.81
C GLY A 144 -22.54 8.89 5.95
N PHE A 145 -22.52 8.08 7.01
CA PHE A 145 -21.42 7.15 7.26
C PHE A 145 -21.55 5.89 6.39
N VAL A 146 -20.68 5.77 5.39
CA VAL A 146 -20.51 4.55 4.58
C VAL A 146 -19.12 3.97 4.85
N THR A 147 -19.05 2.73 5.34
CA THR A 147 -17.80 2.14 5.84
C THR A 147 -16.77 2.02 4.72
N SER A 148 -17.17 1.52 3.56
CA SER A 148 -16.29 1.40 2.39
C SER A 148 -15.69 2.73 1.96
N ARG A 149 -16.47 3.82 2.00
CA ARG A 149 -16.01 5.17 1.68
C ARG A 149 -15.05 5.73 2.72
N ARG A 150 -15.28 5.47 4.00
CA ARG A 150 -14.38 5.91 5.07
C ARG A 150 -13.01 5.24 4.94
N PHE A 151 -12.97 3.93 4.71
CA PHE A 151 -11.72 3.23 4.41
C PHE A 151 -11.03 3.76 3.14
N LEU A 152 -11.79 4.01 2.06
CA LEU A 152 -11.22 4.56 0.82
C LEU A 152 -10.56 5.93 1.06
N THR A 153 -11.28 6.87 1.67
CA THR A 153 -10.79 8.22 1.89
C THR A 153 -9.61 8.23 2.86
N TRP A 154 -9.68 7.51 3.99
CA TRP A 154 -8.57 7.48 4.95
C TRP A 154 -7.36 6.72 4.43
N GLY A 155 -7.54 5.67 3.63
CA GLY A 155 -6.43 5.01 2.94
C GLY A 155 -5.67 6.00 2.05
N LEU A 156 -6.39 6.80 1.25
CA LEU A 156 -5.79 7.85 0.41
C LEU A 156 -5.09 8.95 1.23
N VAL A 157 -5.64 9.31 2.40
CA VAL A 157 -4.99 10.21 3.35
C VAL A 157 -3.66 9.62 3.84
N TYR A 158 -3.63 8.35 4.27
CA TYR A 158 -2.39 7.69 4.68
C TYR A 158 -1.38 7.59 3.53
N GLY A 159 -1.85 7.37 2.30
CA GLY A 159 -1.00 7.40 1.11
C GLY A 159 -0.29 8.75 0.96
N THR A 160 -1.01 9.86 1.15
CA THR A 160 -0.42 11.20 1.12
C THR A 160 0.48 11.47 2.33
N ILE A 161 0.08 11.08 3.55
CA ILE A 161 0.89 11.23 4.77
C ILE A 161 2.22 10.49 4.64
N SER A 162 2.21 9.29 4.05
CA SER A 162 3.43 8.49 3.87
C SER A 162 4.55 9.24 3.14
N ALA A 163 4.21 10.19 2.26
CA ALA A 163 5.17 10.97 1.48
C ALA A 163 6.09 11.85 2.35
N ILE A 164 5.71 12.14 3.60
CA ILE A 164 6.57 12.82 4.58
C ILE A 164 7.89 12.07 4.73
N GLY A 165 7.87 10.73 4.75
CA GLY A 165 9.08 9.90 4.83
C GLY A 165 10.10 10.22 3.75
N PRO A 166 9.86 9.90 2.46
CA PRO A 166 10.81 10.14 1.39
C PRO A 166 11.20 11.61 1.24
N PHE A 167 10.27 12.57 1.40
CA PHE A 167 10.63 13.99 1.34
C PHE A 167 11.57 14.41 2.48
N SER A 168 11.48 13.77 3.65
CA SER A 168 12.37 14.05 4.78
C SER A 168 13.71 13.33 4.66
N THR A 169 13.79 12.22 3.91
CA THR A 169 15.08 11.52 3.70
C THR A 169 16.06 12.30 2.81
N VAL A 170 15.57 13.12 1.87
CA VAL A 170 16.44 13.88 0.96
C VAL A 170 17.33 14.88 1.71
N PRO A 171 16.81 15.75 2.61
CA PRO A 171 17.65 16.59 3.46
C PRO A 171 18.68 15.80 4.29
N LEU A 172 18.32 14.63 4.81
CA LEU A 172 19.26 13.81 5.59
C LEU A 172 20.41 13.28 4.74
N ILE A 173 20.12 12.85 3.52
CA ILE A 173 21.16 12.40 2.56
C ILE A 173 22.12 13.56 2.25
N ILE A 174 21.59 14.76 1.97
CA ILE A 174 22.40 15.96 1.68
C ILE A 174 23.28 16.33 2.88
N ASN A 175 22.78 16.19 4.10
CA ASN A 175 23.51 16.47 5.34
C ASN A 175 24.40 15.30 5.82
N GLY A 176 24.63 14.27 5.00
CA GLY A 176 25.49 13.14 5.36
C GLY A 176 24.94 12.20 6.44
N GLN A 177 23.65 12.28 6.77
CA GLN A 177 22.98 11.44 7.77
C GLN A 177 22.33 10.18 7.18
N GLN A 178 22.73 9.79 5.96
CA GLN A 178 22.27 8.56 5.34
C GLN A 178 22.69 7.36 6.19
N GLY A 179 21.74 6.48 6.52
CA GLY A 179 21.98 5.31 7.38
C GLY A 179 21.95 5.59 8.88
N SER A 180 21.64 6.82 9.31
CA SER A 180 21.31 7.11 10.71
C SER A 180 20.01 6.43 11.14
N ASN A 181 19.78 6.28 12.45
CA ASN A 181 18.53 5.72 12.98
C ASN A 181 17.31 6.51 12.49
N PHE A 182 17.40 7.85 12.52
CA PHE A 182 16.33 8.72 12.05
C PHE A 182 16.08 8.59 10.53
N TYR A 183 17.13 8.37 9.73
CA TYR A 183 16.97 8.07 8.30
C TYR A 183 16.18 6.77 8.09
N PHE A 184 16.47 5.72 8.85
CA PHE A 184 15.71 4.48 8.75
C PHE A 184 14.28 4.61 9.28
N ASP A 185 14.07 5.33 10.37
CA ASP A 185 12.73 5.61 10.89
C ASP A 185 11.85 6.25 9.81
N LEU A 186 12.37 7.22 9.05
CA LEU A 186 11.61 7.84 7.94
C LEU A 186 11.29 6.87 6.80
N ILE A 187 12.17 5.91 6.51
CA ILE A 187 11.88 4.84 5.54
C ILE A 187 10.76 3.95 6.07
N TYR A 188 10.84 3.55 7.34
CA TYR A 188 9.85 2.70 7.99
C TYR A 188 8.52 3.43 8.19
N PHE A 189 8.53 4.75 8.38
CA PHE A 189 7.35 5.61 8.40
C PHE A 189 6.62 5.56 7.06
N TYR A 190 7.36 5.77 5.95
CA TYR A 190 6.81 5.65 4.60
C TYR A 190 6.18 4.28 4.38
N LEU A 191 6.93 3.22 4.69
CA LEU A 191 6.51 1.84 4.53
C LEU A 191 5.25 1.52 5.35
N HIS A 192 5.23 1.88 6.64
CA HIS A 192 4.10 1.69 7.53
C HIS A 192 2.82 2.33 6.97
N PHE A 193 2.87 3.62 6.63
CA PHE A 193 1.68 4.30 6.11
C PHE A 193 1.29 3.85 4.70
N GLN A 194 2.22 3.29 3.91
CA GLN A 194 1.90 2.63 2.64
C GLN A 194 1.14 1.31 2.86
N TYR A 195 1.73 0.31 3.51
CA TYR A 195 1.10 -1.02 3.56
C TYR A 195 0.11 -1.22 4.71
N ASN A 196 0.24 -0.53 5.85
CA ASN A 196 -0.74 -0.61 6.96
C ASN A 196 -1.86 0.42 6.84
N GLY A 197 -1.53 1.62 6.36
CA GLY A 197 -2.49 2.65 6.03
C GLY A 197 -3.06 2.41 4.64
N PHE A 198 -2.43 2.99 3.62
CA PHE A 198 -2.96 3.12 2.27
C PHE A 198 -3.47 1.81 1.66
N PHE A 199 -2.61 0.81 1.45
CA PHE A 199 -2.97 -0.41 0.74
C PHE A 199 -4.00 -1.24 1.51
N THR A 200 -3.76 -1.49 2.80
CA THR A 200 -4.70 -2.24 3.65
C THR A 200 -6.07 -1.56 3.68
N PHE A 201 -6.12 -0.23 3.82
CA PHE A 201 -7.38 0.49 3.86
C PHE A 201 -8.11 0.45 2.52
N LEU A 202 -7.43 0.53 1.38
CA LEU A 202 -8.09 0.39 0.07
C LEU A 202 -8.61 -1.04 -0.16
N VAL A 203 -7.89 -2.07 0.28
CA VAL A 203 -8.38 -3.46 0.24
C VAL A 203 -9.62 -3.62 1.14
N LEU A 204 -9.59 -3.07 2.35
CA LEU A 204 -10.75 -3.05 3.24
C LEU A 204 -11.92 -2.23 2.65
N ALA A 205 -11.65 -1.13 1.96
CA ALA A 205 -12.67 -0.35 1.26
C ALA A 205 -13.39 -1.20 0.20
N VAL A 206 -12.65 -1.95 -0.61
CA VAL A 206 -13.20 -2.87 -1.61
C VAL A 206 -13.99 -4.00 -0.96
N LEU A 207 -13.45 -4.60 0.12
CA LEU A 207 -14.14 -5.65 0.88
C LEU A 207 -15.47 -5.14 1.45
N PHE A 208 -15.46 -4.00 2.15
CA PHE A 208 -16.67 -3.42 2.71
C PHE A 208 -17.65 -2.99 1.62
N ARG A 209 -17.18 -2.51 0.46
CA ARG A 209 -18.05 -2.18 -0.66
C ARG A 209 -18.78 -3.42 -1.17
N TRP A 210 -18.09 -4.56 -1.26
CA TRP A 210 -18.70 -5.84 -1.62
C TRP A 210 -19.68 -6.35 -0.55
N LEU A 211 -19.35 -6.19 0.74
CA LEU A 211 -20.24 -6.55 1.85
C LEU A 211 -21.49 -5.66 1.89
N GLU A 212 -21.35 -4.35 1.75
CA GLU A 212 -22.45 -3.38 1.76
C GLU A 212 -23.45 -3.67 0.64
N LYS A 213 -22.97 -3.92 -0.60
CA LYS A 213 -23.84 -4.27 -1.73
C LYS A 213 -24.68 -5.53 -1.52
N LYS A 214 -24.24 -6.43 -0.64
CA LYS A 214 -24.97 -7.66 -0.31
C LYS A 214 -25.83 -7.53 0.96
N GLY A 215 -25.91 -6.33 1.56
CA GLY A 215 -26.57 -6.15 2.87
C GLY A 215 -25.82 -6.85 4.02
N MET A 216 -24.51 -7.07 3.85
CA MET A 216 -23.70 -7.95 4.68
C MET A 216 -22.73 -7.22 5.60
N ALA A 217 -22.59 -5.90 5.49
CA ALA A 217 -21.63 -5.12 6.26
C ALA A 217 -22.06 -4.94 7.73
N LYS A 218 -21.70 -5.91 8.58
CA LYS A 218 -21.91 -5.83 10.04
C LYS A 218 -20.74 -5.11 10.71
N ASN A 219 -21.03 -4.31 11.74
CA ASN A 219 -20.05 -3.61 12.57
C ASN A 219 -19.06 -2.70 11.82
N GLY A 220 -19.38 -2.31 10.58
CA GLY A 220 -18.42 -1.61 9.71
C GLY A 220 -17.88 -0.30 10.31
N ARG A 221 -18.74 0.48 10.98
CA ARG A 221 -18.36 1.70 11.68
C ARG A 221 -17.36 1.43 12.81
N THR A 222 -17.62 0.44 13.65
CA THR A 222 -16.73 0.02 14.74
C THR A 222 -15.39 -0.47 14.20
N ILE A 223 -15.42 -1.35 13.20
CA ILE A 223 -14.20 -1.89 12.57
C ILE A 223 -13.36 -0.76 11.97
N PHE A 224 -14.00 0.20 11.30
CA PHE A 224 -13.31 1.37 10.75
C PHE A 224 -12.61 2.18 11.84
N TYR A 225 -13.28 2.54 12.93
CA TYR A 225 -12.65 3.34 13.99
C TYR A 225 -11.51 2.58 14.68
N LEU A 226 -11.69 1.29 14.98
CA LEU A 226 -10.63 0.47 15.59
C LEU A 226 -9.38 0.42 14.69
N MET A 227 -9.55 0.15 13.40
CA MET A 227 -8.43 0.10 12.45
C MET A 227 -7.79 1.49 12.25
N ASN A 228 -8.60 2.54 12.12
CA ASN A 228 -8.12 3.89 11.85
C ASN A 228 -7.38 4.51 13.04
N LEU A 229 -7.95 4.41 14.25
CA LEU A 229 -7.33 4.95 15.45
C LEU A 229 -6.03 4.22 15.80
N ALA A 230 -5.95 2.92 15.52
CA ALA A 230 -4.74 2.16 15.77
C ALA A 230 -3.65 2.34 14.70
N CYS A 231 -4.00 2.72 13.47
CA CYS A 231 -3.04 2.80 12.37
C CYS A 231 -1.88 3.77 12.67
N VAL A 232 -2.15 4.94 13.23
CA VAL A 232 -1.10 5.93 13.54
C VAL A 232 -0.16 5.45 14.66
N PRO A 233 -0.63 5.09 15.87
CA PRO A 233 0.25 4.64 16.95
C PRO A 233 0.96 3.32 16.65
N ALA A 234 0.42 2.48 15.75
CA ALA A 234 1.10 1.26 15.31
C ALA A 234 2.45 1.52 14.61
N TYR A 235 2.73 2.75 14.16
CA TYR A 235 4.05 3.12 13.65
C TYR A 235 5.16 2.90 14.70
N ALA A 236 4.84 2.97 16.00
CA ALA A 236 5.79 2.69 17.08
C ALA A 236 6.47 1.31 16.94
N LEU A 237 5.77 0.31 16.37
CA LEU A 237 6.33 -1.02 16.09
C LEU A 237 7.41 -1.02 14.99
N SER A 238 7.53 0.08 14.26
CA SER A 238 8.47 0.26 13.15
C SER A 238 9.69 1.12 13.53
N VAL A 239 9.74 1.67 14.76
CA VAL A 239 10.87 2.43 15.31
C VAL A 239 11.91 1.47 15.90
N LEU A 240 12.39 0.55 15.07
CA LEU A 240 13.28 -0.54 15.47
C LEU A 240 14.71 -0.06 15.73
N TRP A 241 15.14 1.02 15.07
CA TRP A 241 16.54 1.46 15.01
C TRP A 241 17.01 2.21 16.26
N HIS A 242 16.12 2.38 17.24
CA HIS A 242 16.42 3.03 18.51
C HIS A 242 16.68 2.05 19.66
N GLN A 243 17.01 0.78 19.37
CA GLN A 243 16.98 -0.34 20.33
C GLN A 243 15.58 -0.42 20.98
N PRO A 244 14.66 -1.24 20.45
CA PRO A 244 13.22 -1.13 20.71
C PRO A 244 12.86 -0.81 22.17
N GLY A 245 12.59 0.47 22.42
CA GLY A 245 12.34 0.97 23.77
C GLY A 245 11.01 0.45 24.31
N ILE A 246 10.93 0.24 25.62
CA ILE A 246 9.70 -0.26 26.27
C ILE A 246 8.48 0.64 25.97
N ALA A 247 8.68 1.96 25.86
CA ALA A 247 7.63 2.91 25.52
C ALA A 247 7.04 2.63 24.12
N TRP A 248 7.89 2.40 23.12
CA TRP A 248 7.46 2.08 21.76
C TRP A 248 6.73 0.73 21.70
N ASN A 249 7.23 -0.26 22.44
CA ASN A 249 6.61 -1.57 22.58
C ASN A 249 5.20 -1.48 23.20
N ILE A 250 5.02 -0.65 24.25
CA ILE A 250 3.71 -0.44 24.89
C ILE A 250 2.75 0.25 23.91
N VAL A 251 3.16 1.37 23.30
CA VAL A 251 2.31 2.13 22.37
C VAL A 251 1.92 1.28 21.17
N GLY A 252 2.90 0.60 20.56
CA GLY A 252 2.69 -0.30 19.43
C GLY A 252 1.86 -1.52 19.81
N GLY A 253 2.07 -2.08 21.00
CA GLY A 253 1.31 -3.20 21.56
C GLY A 253 -0.16 -2.85 21.73
N ILE A 254 -0.48 -1.72 22.36
CA ILE A 254 -1.86 -1.22 22.48
C ILE A 254 -2.49 -1.07 21.10
N ALA A 255 -1.80 -0.44 20.16
CA ALA A 255 -2.30 -0.27 18.80
C ALA A 255 -2.59 -1.62 18.11
N SER A 256 -1.69 -2.59 18.23
CA SER A 256 -1.86 -3.93 17.65
C SER A 256 -3.06 -4.68 18.25
N VAL A 257 -3.28 -4.56 19.56
CA VAL A 257 -4.44 -5.16 20.25
C VAL A 257 -5.73 -4.53 19.73
N VAL A 258 -5.78 -3.21 19.57
CA VAL A 258 -6.94 -2.52 19.00
C VAL A 258 -7.23 -2.99 17.56
N GLN A 259 -6.20 -3.20 16.74
CA GLN A 259 -6.35 -3.79 15.39
C GLN A 259 -6.86 -5.23 15.44
N LEU A 260 -6.34 -6.06 16.36
CA LEU A 260 -6.81 -7.43 16.55
C LEU A 260 -8.27 -7.48 16.95
N VAL A 261 -8.72 -6.61 17.86
CA VAL A 261 -10.14 -6.48 18.21
C VAL A 261 -10.96 -6.13 16.96
N GLY A 262 -10.51 -5.15 16.17
CA GLY A 262 -11.15 -4.80 14.89
C GLY A 262 -11.23 -6.00 13.92
N ALA A 263 -10.18 -6.79 13.84
CA ALA A 263 -10.13 -7.99 13.01
C ALA A 263 -11.07 -9.08 13.52
N ILE A 264 -11.19 -9.28 14.83
CA ILE A 264 -12.17 -10.21 15.43
C ILE A 264 -13.60 -9.79 15.07
N TYR A 265 -13.93 -8.50 15.15
CA TYR A 265 -15.24 -8.00 14.72
C TYR A 265 -15.47 -8.25 13.22
N LEU A 266 -14.45 -8.02 12.39
CA LEU A 266 -14.51 -8.33 10.96
C LEU A 266 -14.81 -9.81 10.76
N TRP A 267 -13.97 -10.71 11.29
CA TRP A 267 -14.09 -12.16 11.20
C TRP A 267 -15.46 -12.68 11.64
N LYS A 268 -15.99 -12.21 12.77
CA LYS A 268 -17.34 -12.57 13.22
C LYS A 268 -18.41 -12.19 12.19
N GLY A 269 -18.25 -11.06 11.50
CA GLY A 269 -19.15 -10.59 10.45
C GLY A 269 -19.06 -11.35 9.11
N VAL A 270 -17.93 -11.99 8.83
CA VAL A 270 -17.64 -12.59 7.51
C VAL A 270 -17.43 -14.11 7.51
N ARG A 271 -17.16 -14.75 8.66
CA ARG A 271 -16.76 -16.17 8.76
C ARG A 271 -17.67 -17.15 8.03
N GLY A 272 -18.99 -17.01 8.18
CA GLY A 272 -19.95 -17.92 7.53
C GLY A 272 -20.03 -17.71 6.01
N ARG A 273 -19.61 -16.55 5.53
CA ARG A 273 -19.76 -16.12 4.13
C ARG A 273 -18.49 -16.39 3.32
N ILE A 274 -17.32 -16.33 3.96
CA ILE A 274 -16.02 -16.61 3.33
C ILE A 274 -15.82 -18.10 3.08
N LYS A 275 -16.49 -19.00 3.82
CA LYS A 275 -16.36 -20.45 3.60
C LYS A 275 -16.65 -20.86 2.15
N ASN A 276 -17.60 -20.18 1.51
CA ASN A 276 -18.04 -20.48 0.14
C ASN A 276 -17.42 -19.54 -0.91
N THR A 277 -16.37 -18.78 -0.57
CA THR A 277 -15.67 -17.94 -1.54
C THR A 277 -14.45 -18.65 -2.13
N HIS A 278 -13.94 -18.09 -3.23
CA HIS A 278 -12.75 -18.59 -3.91
C HIS A 278 -11.56 -18.71 -2.93
N PHE A 279 -10.75 -19.76 -3.11
CA PHE A 279 -9.61 -20.07 -2.24
C PHE A 279 -8.67 -18.88 -2.01
N VAL A 280 -8.37 -18.12 -3.06
CA VAL A 280 -7.50 -16.93 -2.98
C VAL A 280 -8.03 -15.90 -1.99
N LEU A 281 -9.36 -15.67 -1.93
CA LEU A 281 -9.93 -14.72 -0.97
C LEU A 281 -9.79 -15.26 0.46
N ARG A 282 -10.01 -16.56 0.67
CA ARG A 282 -9.80 -17.22 1.98
C ARG A 282 -8.34 -17.06 2.42
N LEU A 283 -7.40 -17.22 1.50
CA LEU A 283 -5.98 -17.04 1.73
C LEU A 283 -5.63 -15.58 2.06
N SER A 284 -6.23 -14.59 1.39
CA SER A 284 -6.05 -13.17 1.75
C SER A 284 -6.48 -12.86 3.18
N PHE A 285 -7.59 -13.46 3.63
CA PHE A 285 -8.03 -13.30 5.02
C PHE A 285 -7.07 -13.97 6.01
N PHE A 286 -6.54 -15.16 5.67
CA PHE A 286 -5.51 -15.81 6.46
C PHE A 286 -4.26 -14.93 6.61
N PHE A 287 -3.71 -14.42 5.51
CA PHE A 287 -2.54 -13.54 5.54
C PHE A 287 -2.82 -12.21 6.26
N PHE A 288 -4.03 -11.66 6.12
CA PHE A 288 -4.42 -10.48 6.90
C PHE A 288 -4.41 -10.76 8.41
N SER A 289 -4.94 -11.90 8.86
CA SER A 289 -4.85 -12.31 10.26
C SER A 289 -3.42 -12.54 10.71
N LEU A 290 -2.63 -13.27 9.92
CA LEU A 290 -1.24 -13.56 10.22
C LEU A 290 -0.44 -12.26 10.37
N LYS A 291 -0.63 -11.31 9.45
CA LYS A 291 -0.04 -9.97 9.52
C LYS A 291 -0.33 -9.28 10.84
N LEU A 292 -1.58 -9.26 11.30
CA LEU A 292 -1.96 -8.59 12.56
C LEU A 292 -1.43 -9.33 13.79
N LEU A 293 -1.40 -10.67 13.76
CA LEU A 293 -0.80 -11.47 14.82
C LEU A 293 0.71 -11.23 14.91
N LEU A 294 1.40 -11.15 13.78
CA LEU A 294 2.83 -10.83 13.72
C LEU A 294 3.12 -9.40 14.18
N GLN A 295 2.24 -8.43 13.91
CA GLN A 295 2.36 -7.07 14.47
C GLN A 295 2.25 -7.08 15.99
N ALA A 296 1.28 -7.81 16.55
CA ALA A 296 1.17 -7.95 17.99
C ALA A 296 2.35 -8.72 18.60
N ALA A 297 2.85 -9.76 17.92
CA ALA A 297 4.08 -10.43 18.33
C ALA A 297 5.28 -9.47 18.32
N GLY A 298 5.36 -8.57 17.34
CA GLY A 298 6.40 -7.55 17.24
C GLY A 298 6.43 -6.53 18.37
N SER A 299 5.38 -6.43 19.20
CA SER A 299 5.42 -5.57 20.40
C SER A 299 6.14 -6.20 21.58
N PHE A 300 6.42 -7.51 21.54
CA PHE A 300 7.17 -8.17 22.61
C PHE A 300 8.68 -7.88 22.44
N PRO A 301 9.39 -7.44 23.49
CA PRO A 301 10.80 -7.04 23.38
C PRO A 301 11.69 -8.07 22.68
N PHE A 302 11.52 -9.37 23.00
CA PHE A 302 12.27 -10.45 22.36
C PHE A 302 12.09 -10.48 20.83
N VAL A 303 10.84 -10.40 20.36
CA VAL A 303 10.53 -10.42 18.92
C VAL A 303 10.98 -9.12 18.24
N ALA A 304 10.85 -7.98 18.92
CA ALA A 304 11.34 -6.70 18.43
C ALA A 304 12.86 -6.72 18.23
N THR A 305 13.61 -7.29 19.18
CA THR A 305 15.06 -7.50 19.05
C THR A 305 15.39 -8.45 17.91
N MET A 306 14.68 -9.58 17.77
CA MET A 306 14.86 -10.46 16.62
C MET A 306 14.63 -9.75 15.27
N ALA A 307 13.62 -8.89 15.18
CA ALA A 307 13.33 -8.12 13.97
C ALA A 307 14.41 -7.05 13.70
N TYR A 308 14.97 -6.45 14.74
CA TYR A 308 16.08 -5.50 14.65
C TYR A 308 17.37 -6.18 14.17
N GLU A 309 17.70 -7.36 14.71
CA GLU A 309 18.94 -8.08 14.40
C GLU A 309 18.86 -8.87 13.08
N ASN A 310 17.68 -9.34 12.70
CA ASN A 310 17.50 -10.21 11.53
C ASN A 310 16.62 -9.58 10.44
N ARG A 311 17.29 -9.00 9.44
CA ARG A 311 16.62 -8.38 8.29
C ARG A 311 15.73 -9.35 7.49
N ASN A 312 16.06 -10.64 7.44
CA ASN A 312 15.21 -11.62 6.74
C ASN A 312 13.84 -11.79 7.40
N PHE A 313 13.76 -11.60 8.72
CA PHE A 313 12.49 -11.64 9.45
C PHE A 313 11.56 -10.51 8.99
N VAL A 314 12.10 -9.29 8.88
CA VAL A 314 11.36 -8.12 8.35
C VAL A 314 10.94 -8.36 6.90
N ILE A 315 11.83 -8.91 6.07
CA ILE A 315 11.51 -9.21 4.67
C ILE A 315 10.37 -10.24 4.57
N ALA A 316 10.39 -11.29 5.40
CA ALA A 316 9.32 -12.30 5.43
C ALA A 316 7.98 -11.72 5.88
N TYR A 317 7.98 -10.80 6.86
CA TYR A 317 6.77 -10.09 7.28
C TYR A 317 6.18 -9.19 6.18
N LEU A 318 7.04 -8.58 5.35
CA LEU A 318 6.61 -7.68 4.27
C LEU A 318 5.98 -8.41 3.07
N HIS A 319 6.35 -9.67 2.82
CA HIS A 319 5.85 -10.48 1.70
C HIS A 319 4.56 -11.22 2.06
#